data_AF-A0A673B1F1-F1
#
_entry.id   AF-A0A673B1F1-F1
#
_cell.length_a   1.000
_cell.length_b   1.000
_cell.length_c   1.000
_cell.angle_alpha   90.00
_cell.angle_beta   90.00
_cell.angle_gamma   90.00
#
_symmetry.space_group_name_H-M   'P 1'
#
loop_
_entity.id
_entity.type
_entity.pdbx_description
1 polymer ?
#
loop_
_entity_poly.entity_id
_entity_poly.type
_entity_poly.pdbx_seq_one_letter_code
_entity_poly.pdbx_strand_id
1 'polypeptide(L)'
;MDRVKSSMQQVPNAIPKVIRRTGGANSLELEKENFERGQAVSINKAINTQEVAVKEKHARNILILFICKGAHTFWAAVNRLPLSSNAVLCWKFCHVFHKLLRDGHPNVIKDSMRNKADLTDMSRMWGHLSEGYGKLCSIYLKLLITKMEFHIKNPRFPGNLQMSNRQLDEAGENDVNNFFQLTVEMFDYLECELNLFLGVFSSLDMSRSVSVTAAGQCRLAPLIQVILDSSHLYDYTVKLLFKLHSCLPADTLQGHRDRFQEQFKKLKNLFYRSSNLQYFKRLIQIPQLPENPPNFLRASALSEHISPVVVIPAESSSPESEHVVETDDLVDTDIPALPVNTPDKRSKWV
;
A
#
# COMPACT_ATOMS: atom_id res chain seq x y z
N MET A 1 23.76 1.36 88.45
CA MET A 1 23.22 0.09 87.93
C MET A 1 21.76 0.03 88.32
N ASP A 2 20.88 -0.01 87.30
CA ASP A 2 19.50 -0.51 87.24
C ASP A 2 18.49 -0.02 88.29
N ARG A 3 17.23 0.32 87.99
CA ARG A 3 16.33 -0.08 86.90
C ARG A 3 15.10 0.84 87.04
N VAL A 4 14.66 1.55 86.00
CA VAL A 4 13.36 2.24 86.01
C VAL A 4 12.48 1.61 84.92
N LYS A 5 11.34 1.07 85.37
CA LYS A 5 10.25 0.54 84.55
C LYS A 5 9.52 1.71 83.88
N SER A 6 9.15 1.57 82.61
CA SER A 6 8.22 2.48 81.93
C SER A 6 7.07 1.69 81.28
N SER A 7 5.85 2.17 81.51
CA SER A 7 4.57 1.59 81.12
C SER A 7 4.26 1.70 79.62
N MET A 8 3.53 0.70 79.13
CA MET A 8 2.85 0.68 77.83
C MET A 8 1.63 1.61 77.80
N GLN A 9 1.43 2.32 76.67
CA GLN A 9 0.12 2.78 76.21
C GLN A 9 0.01 2.55 74.69
N GLN A 10 -1.04 1.82 74.29
CA GLN A 10 -1.40 1.49 72.91
C GLN A 10 -2.08 2.67 72.21
N VAL A 11 -1.85 2.84 70.90
CA VAL A 11 -2.57 3.76 70.01
C VAL A 11 -3.21 2.94 68.86
N PRO A 12 -4.47 3.20 68.44
CA PRO A 12 -5.17 2.35 67.47
C PRO A 12 -4.80 2.71 66.02
N ASN A 13 -4.62 1.69 65.18
CA ASN A 13 -4.36 1.82 63.75
C ASN A 13 -5.66 2.16 62.99
N ALA A 14 -5.68 3.27 62.24
CA ALA A 14 -6.77 3.64 61.34
C ALA A 14 -6.54 3.06 59.93
N ILE A 15 -7.59 2.44 59.37
CA ILE A 15 -7.63 1.85 58.02
C ILE A 15 -7.65 2.95 56.95
N PRO A 16 -6.77 2.96 55.93
CA PRO A 16 -6.92 3.87 54.80
C PRO A 16 -7.95 3.36 53.79
N LYS A 17 -8.88 4.24 53.43
CA LYS A 17 -9.89 4.09 52.36
C LYS A 17 -9.23 3.75 51.03
N VAL A 18 -9.74 2.71 50.35
CA VAL A 18 -9.41 2.36 48.97
C VAL A 18 -9.88 3.49 48.04
N ILE A 19 -8.92 4.19 47.43
CA ILE A 19 -9.15 5.05 46.26
C ILE A 19 -9.48 4.12 45.10
N ARG A 20 -10.75 4.08 44.68
CA ARG A 20 -11.14 3.54 43.36
C ARG A 20 -10.43 4.37 42.29
N ARG A 21 -9.37 3.82 41.68
CA ARG A 21 -8.82 4.34 40.43
C ARG A 21 -9.73 3.90 39.28
N THR A 22 -10.22 4.90 38.58
CA THR A 22 -10.79 4.91 37.23
C THR A 22 -10.24 3.82 36.30
N GLY A 23 -11.05 2.81 35.97
CA GLY A 23 -10.70 1.69 35.09
C GLY A 23 -10.93 1.93 33.58
N GLY A 24 -11.01 3.18 33.12
CA GLY A 24 -11.27 3.49 31.70
C GLY A 24 -10.02 3.67 30.82
N ALA A 25 -8.89 4.11 31.40
CA ALA A 25 -7.69 4.46 30.63
C ALA A 25 -6.91 3.23 30.12
N ASN A 26 -6.83 2.17 30.93
CA ASN A 26 -6.06 0.97 30.58
C ASN A 26 -6.70 0.14 29.44
N SER A 27 -8.01 0.26 29.21
CA SER A 27 -8.70 -0.52 28.17
C SER A 27 -8.37 0.01 26.77
N LEU A 28 -8.40 1.34 26.59
CA LEU A 28 -8.15 1.99 25.29
C LEU A 28 -6.68 1.86 24.87
N GLU A 29 -5.75 1.92 25.82
CA GLU A 29 -4.32 1.70 25.54
C GLU A 29 -4.06 0.26 25.12
N LEU A 30 -4.68 -0.71 25.79
CA LEU A 30 -4.58 -2.13 25.43
C LEU A 30 -5.19 -2.43 24.06
N GLU A 31 -6.33 -1.84 23.73
CA GLU A 31 -6.95 -1.93 22.40
C GLU A 31 -6.03 -1.36 21.31
N LYS A 32 -5.40 -0.22 21.58
CA LYS A 32 -4.42 0.40 20.67
C LYS A 32 -3.21 -0.50 20.46
N GLU A 33 -2.61 -1.03 21.53
CA GLU A 33 -1.46 -1.94 21.43
C GLU A 33 -1.80 -3.23 20.67
N ASN A 34 -2.97 -3.81 20.94
CA ASN A 34 -3.45 -5.00 20.23
C ASN A 34 -3.66 -4.71 18.74
N PHE A 35 -4.20 -3.54 18.41
CA PHE A 35 -4.33 -3.10 17.03
C PHE A 35 -2.96 -2.94 16.34
N GLU A 36 -2.02 -2.24 16.98
CA GLU A 36 -0.66 -2.05 16.44
C GLU A 36 0.06 -3.39 16.24
N ARG A 37 -0.11 -4.34 17.17
CA ARG A 37 0.41 -5.71 17.04
C ARG A 37 -0.21 -6.45 15.87
N GLY A 38 -1.54 -6.37 15.70
CA GLY A 38 -2.26 -6.95 14.58
C GLY A 38 -1.84 -6.37 13.21
N GLN A 39 -1.57 -5.06 13.17
CA GLN A 39 -1.04 -4.39 11.99
C GLN A 39 0.38 -4.87 11.67
N ALA A 40 1.27 -4.94 12.65
CA ALA A 40 2.63 -5.45 12.47
C ALA A 40 2.62 -6.90 11.93
N VAL A 41 1.72 -7.75 12.43
CA VAL A 41 1.54 -9.12 11.90
C VAL A 41 1.09 -9.10 10.44
N SER A 42 0.14 -8.24 10.09
CA SER A 42 -0.35 -8.12 8.71
C SER A 42 0.76 -7.62 7.76
N ILE A 43 1.55 -6.64 8.20
CA ILE A 43 2.71 -6.12 7.45
C ILE A 43 3.76 -7.21 7.23
N ASN A 44 4.15 -7.95 8.27
CA ASN A 44 5.13 -9.04 8.13
C ASN A 44 4.62 -10.19 7.25
N LYS A 45 3.32 -10.49 7.30
CA LYS A 45 2.71 -11.49 6.41
C LYS A 45 2.60 -10.99 4.96
N ALA A 46 2.41 -9.70 4.74
CA ALA A 46 2.34 -9.10 3.41
C ALA A 46 3.74 -8.92 2.78
N ILE A 47 4.71 -8.44 3.56
CA ILE A 47 6.09 -8.13 3.16
C ILE A 47 7.01 -9.20 3.73
N ASN A 48 7.08 -10.33 3.04
CA ASN A 48 7.93 -11.48 3.40
C ASN A 48 8.78 -11.93 2.21
N THR A 49 9.77 -12.78 2.46
CA THR A 49 10.76 -13.24 1.48
C THR A 49 10.22 -14.25 0.45
N GLN A 50 8.99 -14.75 0.63
CA GLN A 50 8.39 -15.71 -0.30
C GLN A 50 7.97 -14.99 -1.59
N GLU A 51 8.43 -15.53 -2.72
CA GLU A 51 8.17 -15.04 -4.09
C GLU A 51 6.75 -15.44 -4.55
N VAL A 52 5.76 -14.98 -3.80
CA VAL A 52 4.33 -15.14 -4.05
C VAL A 52 3.68 -13.77 -4.05
N ALA A 53 2.55 -13.63 -4.74
CA ALA A 53 1.74 -12.41 -4.68
C ALA A 53 1.35 -12.08 -3.24
N VAL A 54 1.29 -10.78 -2.93
CA VAL A 54 0.81 -10.31 -1.63
C VAL A 54 -0.64 -10.76 -1.46
N LYS A 55 -0.94 -11.45 -0.35
CA LYS A 55 -2.30 -11.91 -0.08
C LYS A 55 -3.20 -10.71 0.23
N GLU A 56 -4.30 -10.58 -0.52
CA GLU A 56 -5.21 -9.44 -0.40
C GLU A 56 -5.76 -9.26 1.02
N LYS A 57 -6.02 -10.35 1.77
CA LYS A 57 -6.44 -10.22 3.18
C LYS A 57 -5.47 -9.40 4.05
N HIS A 58 -4.17 -9.57 3.85
CA HIS A 58 -3.17 -8.82 4.61
C HIS A 58 -3.03 -7.39 4.10
N ALA A 59 -3.11 -7.19 2.78
CA ALA A 59 -3.11 -5.85 2.19
C ALA A 59 -4.32 -5.04 2.64
N ARG A 60 -5.52 -5.63 2.65
CA ARG A 60 -6.76 -5.00 3.16
C ARG A 60 -6.63 -4.63 4.63
N ASN A 61 -6.14 -5.54 5.47
CA ASN A 61 -5.93 -5.25 6.88
C ASN A 61 -4.96 -4.07 7.10
N ILE A 62 -3.94 -3.94 6.25
CA ILE A 62 -3.03 -2.78 6.28
C ILE A 62 -3.75 -1.50 5.87
N LEU A 63 -4.66 -1.54 4.89
CA LEU A 63 -5.47 -0.36 4.50
C LEU A 63 -6.43 0.11 5.60
N ILE A 64 -6.82 -0.78 6.52
CA ILE A 64 -7.57 -0.41 7.75
C ILE A 64 -6.77 0.57 8.64
N LEU A 65 -5.49 0.87 8.33
CA LEU A 65 -4.74 2.03 8.88
C LEU A 65 -5.52 3.35 8.81
N PHE A 66 -6.58 3.46 7.99
CA PHE A 66 -7.53 4.57 8.03
C PHE A 66 -7.91 5.00 9.46
N ILE A 67 -8.01 4.04 10.39
CA ILE A 67 -8.44 4.29 11.77
C ILE A 67 -7.35 4.99 12.62
N CYS A 68 -6.06 4.85 12.29
CA CYS A 68 -4.95 5.29 13.15
C CYS A 68 -4.29 6.62 12.79
N LYS A 69 -4.96 7.49 12.03
CA LYS A 69 -4.51 8.89 11.76
C LYS A 69 -3.08 9.03 11.20
N GLY A 70 -2.55 8.07 10.44
CA GLY A 70 -1.27 8.25 9.76
C GLY A 70 -0.52 6.98 9.38
N ALA A 71 0.69 7.15 8.83
CA ALA A 71 1.55 6.04 8.39
C ALA A 71 2.54 5.55 9.46
N HIS A 72 2.42 6.01 10.72
CA HIS A 72 3.41 5.75 11.77
C HIS A 72 3.63 4.25 12.03
N THR A 73 2.56 3.49 12.30
CA THR A 73 2.62 2.05 12.55
C THR A 73 3.20 1.28 11.36
N PHE A 74 2.86 1.71 10.14
CA PHE A 74 3.41 1.13 8.91
C PHE A 74 4.93 1.30 8.85
N TRP A 75 5.42 2.52 8.99
CA TRP A 75 6.86 2.80 8.96
C TRP A 75 7.62 2.18 10.14
N ALA A 76 7.03 2.13 11.32
CA ALA A 76 7.64 1.48 12.49
C ALA A 76 7.89 -0.03 12.27
N ALA A 77 6.99 -0.71 11.56
CA ALA A 77 7.17 -2.11 11.19
C ALA A 77 8.13 -2.27 10.01
N VAL A 78 7.97 -1.46 8.96
CA VAL A 78 8.78 -1.53 7.73
C VAL A 78 10.25 -1.23 7.99
N ASN A 79 10.57 -0.28 8.87
CA ASN A 79 11.96 0.07 9.19
C ASN A 79 12.74 -1.05 9.88
N ARG A 80 12.06 -2.11 10.34
CA ARG A 80 12.68 -3.33 10.89
C ARG A 80 12.96 -4.39 9.82
N LEU A 81 12.44 -4.21 8.60
CA LEU A 81 12.62 -5.15 7.51
C LEU A 81 13.94 -4.85 6.76
N PRO A 82 14.69 -5.88 6.34
CA PRO A 82 15.93 -5.70 5.60
C PRO A 82 15.66 -5.41 4.10
N LEU A 83 14.99 -4.30 3.82
CA LEU A 83 14.56 -3.92 2.46
C LEU A 83 15.73 -3.65 1.51
N SER A 84 16.90 -3.26 2.03
CA SER A 84 18.10 -2.97 1.25
C SER A 84 18.87 -4.22 0.82
N SER A 85 18.69 -5.35 1.51
CA SER A 85 19.44 -6.59 1.24
C SER A 85 18.59 -7.68 0.59
N ASN A 86 17.26 -7.52 0.53
CA ASN A 86 16.37 -8.49 -0.09
C ASN A 86 15.41 -7.82 -1.09
N ALA A 87 15.64 -8.08 -2.38
CA ALA A 87 14.89 -7.46 -3.45
C ALA A 87 13.40 -7.86 -3.47
N VAL A 88 13.05 -9.10 -3.06
CA VAL A 88 11.65 -9.55 -2.98
C VAL A 88 10.90 -8.82 -1.84
N LEU A 89 11.57 -8.61 -0.69
CA LEU A 89 11.02 -7.77 0.38
C LEU A 89 10.80 -6.34 -0.10
N CYS A 90 11.80 -5.73 -0.75
CA CYS A 90 11.67 -4.38 -1.30
C CYS A 90 10.53 -4.28 -2.32
N TRP A 91 10.39 -5.27 -3.21
CA TRP A 91 9.32 -5.33 -4.20
C TRP A 91 7.93 -5.37 -3.56
N LYS A 92 7.75 -6.23 -2.56
CA LYS A 92 6.49 -6.36 -1.83
C LYS A 92 6.20 -5.16 -0.94
N PHE A 93 7.25 -4.54 -0.38
CA PHE A 93 7.13 -3.23 0.28
C PHE A 93 6.60 -2.19 -0.69
N CYS A 94 7.20 -2.05 -1.88
CA CYS A 94 6.74 -1.07 -2.88
C CYS A 94 5.27 -1.30 -3.25
N HIS A 95 4.87 -2.56 -3.42
CA HIS A 95 3.47 -2.91 -3.69
C HIS A 95 2.52 -2.47 -2.56
N VAL A 96 2.80 -2.89 -1.33
CA VAL A 96 1.96 -2.55 -0.17
C VAL A 96 1.93 -1.04 0.06
N PHE A 97 3.08 -0.38 -0.10
CA PHE A 97 3.18 1.06 0.06
C PHE A 97 2.41 1.80 -1.05
N HIS A 98 2.44 1.32 -2.30
CA HIS A 98 1.62 1.86 -3.38
C HIS A 98 0.12 1.79 -3.03
N LYS A 99 -0.35 0.62 -2.58
CA LYS A 99 -1.75 0.46 -2.12
C LYS A 99 -2.07 1.44 -0.99
N LEU A 100 -1.17 1.61 -0.02
CA LEU A 100 -1.36 2.53 1.10
C LEU A 100 -1.38 4.01 0.67
N LEU A 101 -0.55 4.41 -0.30
CA LEU A 101 -0.59 5.76 -0.88
C LEU A 101 -1.88 6.01 -1.68
N ARG A 102 -2.44 4.95 -2.29
CA ARG A 102 -3.65 5.03 -3.11
C ARG A 102 -4.92 5.09 -2.26
N ASP A 103 -5.07 4.13 -1.35
CA ASP A 103 -6.33 3.82 -0.65
C ASP A 103 -6.24 3.98 0.88
N GLY A 104 -5.10 4.45 1.40
CA GLY A 104 -4.90 4.71 2.82
C GLY A 104 -5.42 6.07 3.29
N HIS A 105 -5.17 6.39 4.57
CA HIS A 105 -5.53 7.68 5.15
C HIS A 105 -4.85 8.86 4.40
N PRO A 106 -5.51 10.01 4.18
CA PRO A 106 -4.93 11.15 3.45
C PRO A 106 -3.56 11.65 3.98
N ASN A 107 -3.30 11.48 5.27
CA ASN A 107 -2.01 11.84 5.87
C ASN A 107 -0.87 10.90 5.51
N VAL A 108 -1.12 9.69 4.98
CA VAL A 108 -0.05 8.73 4.65
C VAL A 108 1.00 9.38 3.75
N ILE A 109 0.58 10.12 2.74
CA ILE A 109 1.48 10.80 1.79
C ILE A 109 2.37 11.80 2.54
N LYS A 110 1.74 12.70 3.31
CA LYS A 110 2.44 13.74 4.09
C LYS A 110 3.42 13.13 5.10
N ASP A 111 2.96 12.14 5.86
CA ASP A 111 3.75 11.46 6.87
C ASP A 111 4.95 10.72 6.27
N SER A 112 4.80 10.20 5.06
CA SER A 112 5.83 9.40 4.39
C SER A 112 6.94 10.23 3.77
N MET A 113 6.72 11.53 3.56
CA MET A 113 7.74 12.44 3.00
C MET A 113 9.02 12.48 3.85
N ARG A 114 8.94 12.23 5.16
CA ARG A 114 10.13 12.13 6.02
C ARG A 114 11.10 11.02 5.61
N ASN A 115 10.60 9.98 4.94
CA ASN A 115 11.41 8.84 4.47
C ASN A 115 11.85 8.99 3.01
N LYS A 116 11.56 10.12 2.35
CA LYS A 116 11.88 10.34 0.93
C LYS A 116 13.37 10.17 0.63
N ALA A 117 14.25 10.67 1.50
CA ALA A 117 15.70 10.56 1.32
C ALA A 117 16.14 9.09 1.30
N ASP A 118 15.70 8.30 2.29
CA ASP A 118 16.00 6.87 2.38
C ASP A 118 15.46 6.09 1.17
N LEU A 119 14.24 6.39 0.71
CA LEU A 119 13.68 5.79 -0.50
C LEU A 119 14.49 6.13 -1.75
N THR A 120 15.00 7.37 -1.84
CA THR A 120 15.83 7.84 -2.95
C THR A 120 17.17 7.11 -2.97
N ASP A 121 17.83 6.97 -1.82
CA ASP A 121 19.08 6.25 -1.70
C ASP A 121 18.89 4.74 -1.97
N MET A 122 17.80 4.16 -1.48
CA MET A 122 17.42 2.78 -1.78
C MET A 122 17.18 2.56 -3.28
N SER A 123 16.50 3.50 -3.95
CA SER A 123 16.30 3.45 -5.39
C SER A 123 17.63 3.49 -6.16
N ARG A 124 18.55 4.37 -5.75
CA ARG A 124 19.88 4.51 -6.36
C ARG A 124 20.69 3.22 -6.22
N MET A 125 20.74 2.67 -5.01
CA MET A 125 21.42 1.41 -4.70
C MET A 125 20.90 0.26 -5.59
N TRP A 126 19.59 0.05 -5.61
CA TRP A 126 18.99 -0.99 -6.45
C TRP A 126 19.20 -0.77 -7.95
N GLY A 127 19.39 0.49 -8.36
CA GLY A 127 19.65 0.88 -9.75
C GLY A 127 21.00 0.41 -10.30
N HIS A 128 21.93 -0.05 -9.45
CA HIS A 128 23.17 -0.69 -9.89
C HIS A 128 22.96 -2.11 -10.42
N LEU A 129 21.85 -2.76 -10.09
CA LEU A 129 21.52 -4.08 -10.60
C LEU A 129 20.81 -3.95 -11.96
N SER A 130 21.32 -4.65 -12.97
CA SER A 130 20.82 -4.59 -14.34
C SER A 130 19.59 -5.47 -14.60
N GLU A 131 19.29 -6.42 -13.71
CA GLU A 131 18.27 -7.45 -13.90
C GLU A 131 17.56 -7.83 -12.59
N GLY A 132 16.51 -8.65 -12.73
CA GLY A 132 15.74 -9.20 -11.62
C GLY A 132 14.98 -8.15 -10.82
N TYR A 133 14.60 -8.52 -9.59
CA TYR A 133 13.82 -7.64 -8.71
C TYR A 133 14.56 -6.35 -8.34
N GLY A 134 15.89 -6.34 -8.27
CA GLY A 134 16.65 -5.15 -7.94
C GLY A 134 16.36 -3.99 -8.90
N LYS A 135 16.50 -4.24 -10.21
CA LYS A 135 16.15 -3.25 -11.23
C LYS A 135 14.69 -2.80 -11.12
N LEU A 136 13.77 -3.73 -10.90
CA LEU A 136 12.34 -3.42 -10.74
C LEU A 136 12.06 -2.55 -9.51
N CYS A 137 12.72 -2.83 -8.38
CA CYS A 137 12.62 -2.06 -7.15
C CYS A 137 13.14 -0.63 -7.34
N SER A 138 14.25 -0.44 -8.06
CA SER A 138 14.74 0.90 -8.38
C SER A 138 13.70 1.73 -9.13
N ILE A 139 13.09 1.14 -10.16
CA ILE A 139 12.04 1.79 -10.97
C ILE A 139 10.80 2.07 -10.12
N TYR A 140 10.37 1.11 -9.31
CA TYR A 140 9.17 1.26 -8.49
C TYR A 140 9.36 2.32 -7.39
N LEU A 141 10.52 2.35 -6.72
CA LEU A 141 10.80 3.39 -5.73
C LEU A 141 10.76 4.79 -6.34
N LYS A 142 11.26 4.97 -7.58
CA LYS A 142 11.14 6.25 -8.31
C LYS A 142 9.67 6.63 -8.52
N LEU A 143 8.85 5.68 -8.97
CA LEU A 143 7.42 5.89 -9.13
C LEU A 143 6.75 6.35 -7.82
N LEU A 144 7.05 5.68 -6.69
CA LEU A 144 6.44 6.02 -5.40
C LEU A 144 6.88 7.41 -4.92
N ILE A 145 8.13 7.80 -5.15
CA ILE A 145 8.63 9.14 -4.85
C ILE A 145 7.90 10.18 -5.72
N THR A 146 7.80 9.96 -7.03
CA THR A 146 7.07 10.85 -7.95
C THR A 146 5.61 10.99 -7.56
N LYS A 147 4.94 9.88 -7.21
CA LYS A 147 3.55 9.89 -6.69
C LYS A 147 3.45 10.78 -5.45
N MET A 148 4.31 10.59 -4.46
CA MET A 148 4.28 11.43 -3.25
C MET A 148 4.53 12.91 -3.57
N GLU A 149 5.52 13.24 -4.39
CA GLU A 149 5.82 14.61 -4.79
C GLU A 149 4.65 15.27 -5.53
N PHE A 150 4.03 14.56 -6.46
CA PHE A 150 2.84 15.01 -7.18
C PHE A 150 1.72 15.40 -6.20
N HIS A 151 1.40 14.53 -5.24
CA HIS A 151 0.32 14.79 -4.28
C HIS A 151 0.67 15.85 -3.23
N ILE A 152 1.96 16.06 -2.91
CA ILE A 152 2.39 17.17 -2.07
C ILE A 152 2.21 18.51 -2.77
N LYS A 153 2.55 18.59 -4.06
CA LYS A 153 2.35 19.79 -4.87
C LYS A 153 0.87 20.03 -5.18
N ASN A 154 0.10 18.97 -5.36
CA ASN A 154 -1.29 19.01 -5.80
C ASN A 154 -2.22 18.37 -4.74
N PRO A 155 -2.40 19.00 -3.55
CA PRO A 155 -3.12 18.41 -2.42
C PRO A 155 -4.63 18.21 -2.65
N ARG A 156 -5.18 18.77 -3.74
CA ARG A 156 -6.57 18.55 -4.16
C ARG A 156 -6.80 17.16 -4.78
N PHE A 157 -5.73 16.50 -5.26
CA PHE A 157 -5.82 15.17 -5.83
C PHE A 157 -5.80 14.10 -4.73
N PRO A 158 -6.84 13.26 -4.63
CA PRO A 158 -6.82 12.12 -3.72
C PRO A 158 -5.78 11.09 -4.19
N GLY A 159 -5.28 10.26 -3.26
CA GLY A 159 -4.26 9.25 -3.56
C GLY A 159 -4.64 8.25 -4.64
N ASN A 160 -5.94 7.96 -4.79
CA ASN A 160 -6.49 7.08 -5.82
C ASN A 160 -6.85 7.79 -7.13
N LEU A 161 -6.55 9.09 -7.22
CA LEU A 161 -6.81 9.97 -8.35
C LEU A 161 -8.29 10.10 -8.75
N GLN A 162 -9.25 9.56 -8.00
CA GLN A 162 -10.66 9.63 -8.37
C GLN A 162 -11.21 11.04 -8.14
N MET A 163 -11.53 11.74 -9.24
CA MET A 163 -12.10 13.09 -9.17
C MET A 163 -13.12 13.31 -10.29
N SER A 164 -14.09 14.17 -10.05
CA SER A 164 -15.02 14.64 -11.09
C SER A 164 -14.34 15.63 -12.03
N ASN A 165 -14.89 15.81 -13.24
CA ASN A 165 -14.41 16.83 -14.19
C ASN A 165 -14.35 18.22 -13.55
N ARG A 166 -15.36 18.56 -12.74
CA ARG A 166 -15.41 19.81 -12.00
C ARG A 166 -14.22 19.97 -11.04
N GLN A 167 -13.87 18.92 -10.28
CA GLN A 167 -12.74 18.96 -9.36
C GLN A 167 -11.40 19.07 -10.11
N LEU A 168 -11.27 18.44 -11.27
CA LEU A 168 -10.10 18.59 -12.14
C LEU A 168 -9.97 20.04 -12.64
N ASP A 169 -11.07 20.65 -13.06
CA ASP A 169 -11.09 22.06 -13.49
C ASP A 169 -10.73 23.01 -12.35
N GLU A 170 -11.31 22.79 -11.16
CA GLU A 170 -11.01 23.56 -9.95
C GLU A 170 -9.53 23.43 -9.56
N ALA A 171 -8.89 22.28 -9.79
CA ALA A 171 -7.49 22.04 -9.45
C ALA A 171 -6.50 22.90 -10.24
N GLY A 172 -6.84 23.33 -11.46
CA GLY A 172 -6.03 24.30 -12.20
C GLY A 172 -6.39 25.76 -11.93
N GLU A 173 -7.33 26.02 -11.02
CA GLU A 173 -7.66 27.38 -10.52
C GLU A 173 -8.01 28.40 -11.61
N ASN A 174 -8.52 27.93 -12.75
CA ASN A 174 -8.77 28.73 -13.96
C ASN A 174 -7.53 29.49 -14.49
N ASP A 175 -6.32 29.07 -14.12
CA ASP A 175 -5.06 29.63 -14.61
C ASP A 175 -4.41 28.69 -15.63
N VAL A 176 -4.15 29.21 -16.83
CA VAL A 176 -3.50 28.47 -17.92
C VAL A 176 -2.12 27.94 -17.52
N ASN A 177 -1.37 28.66 -16.68
CA ASN A 177 -0.05 28.24 -16.22
C ASN A 177 -0.17 27.03 -15.29
N ASN A 178 -1.19 27.02 -14.43
CA ASN A 178 -1.46 25.89 -13.54
C ASN A 178 -1.89 24.65 -14.35
N PHE A 179 -2.77 24.80 -15.35
CA PHE A 179 -3.11 23.68 -16.24
C PHE A 179 -1.89 23.16 -17.00
N PHE A 180 -1.02 24.06 -17.46
CA PHE A 180 0.20 23.69 -18.19
C PHE A 180 1.12 22.87 -17.29
N GLN A 181 1.46 23.40 -16.11
CA GLN A 181 2.32 22.72 -15.14
C GLN A 181 1.72 21.40 -14.67
N LEU A 182 0.43 21.36 -14.35
CA LEU A 182 -0.27 20.15 -13.94
C LEU A 182 -0.22 19.07 -15.03
N THR A 183 -0.35 19.45 -16.30
CA THR A 183 -0.25 18.51 -17.42
C THR A 183 1.16 17.91 -17.54
N VAL A 184 2.21 18.73 -17.36
CA VAL A 184 3.60 18.25 -17.33
C VAL A 184 3.81 17.26 -16.19
N GLU A 185 3.33 17.59 -14.98
CA GLU A 185 3.48 16.72 -13.81
C GLU A 185 2.71 15.39 -13.96
N MET A 186 1.54 15.41 -14.61
CA MET A 186 0.80 14.18 -14.94
C MET A 186 1.54 13.33 -15.97
N PHE A 187 2.20 13.95 -16.96
CA PHE A 187 3.04 13.19 -17.88
C PHE A 187 4.24 12.56 -17.20
N ASP A 188 4.91 13.26 -16.28
CA ASP A 188 6.04 12.71 -15.52
C ASP A 188 5.60 11.53 -14.65
N TYR A 189 4.43 11.65 -14.02
CA TYR A 189 3.86 10.57 -13.23
C TYR A 189 3.48 9.36 -14.12
N LEU A 190 2.76 9.58 -15.22
CA LEU A 190 2.40 8.50 -16.15
C LEU A 190 3.63 7.83 -16.77
N GLU A 191 4.71 8.57 -16.99
CA GLU A 191 5.98 8.01 -17.47
C GLU A 191 6.59 7.03 -16.47
N CYS A 192 6.58 7.36 -15.17
CA CYS A 192 7.03 6.42 -14.14
C CYS A 192 6.17 5.14 -14.08
N GLU A 193 4.85 5.27 -14.23
CA GLU A 193 3.92 4.13 -14.28
C GLU A 193 4.23 3.21 -15.47
N LEU A 194 4.40 3.80 -16.66
CA LEU A 194 4.73 3.09 -17.89
C LEU A 194 6.12 2.43 -17.83
N ASN A 195 7.10 3.08 -17.20
CA ASN A 195 8.43 2.52 -17.00
C ASN A 195 8.40 1.29 -16.08
N LEU A 196 7.59 1.31 -15.02
CA LEU A 196 7.40 0.14 -14.15
C LEU A 196 6.73 -1.01 -14.91
N PHE A 197 5.69 -0.71 -15.68
CA PHE A 197 5.04 -1.69 -16.55
C PHE A 197 6.04 -2.35 -17.51
N LEU A 198 6.79 -1.56 -18.27
CA LEU A 198 7.78 -2.06 -19.22
C LEU A 198 8.87 -2.87 -18.53
N GLY A 199 9.32 -2.42 -17.35
CA GLY A 199 10.28 -3.15 -16.51
C GLY A 199 9.77 -4.53 -16.15
N VAL A 200 8.57 -4.62 -15.55
CA VAL A 200 7.96 -5.91 -15.16
C VAL A 200 7.78 -6.81 -16.37
N PHE A 201 7.27 -6.26 -17.47
CA PHE A 201 7.05 -7.04 -18.68
C PHE A 201 8.36 -7.52 -19.32
N SER A 202 9.42 -6.71 -19.30
CA SER A 202 10.74 -7.16 -19.77
C SER A 202 11.36 -8.26 -18.90
N SER A 203 10.93 -8.38 -17.64
CA SER A 203 11.44 -9.39 -16.69
C SER A 203 10.71 -10.73 -16.73
N LEU A 204 9.65 -10.83 -17.54
CA LEU A 204 8.82 -12.03 -17.65
C LEU A 204 8.94 -12.60 -19.06
N ASP A 205 9.05 -13.93 -19.16
CA ASP A 205 8.75 -14.59 -20.43
C ASP A 205 7.24 -14.44 -20.70
N MET A 206 6.88 -13.93 -21.87
CA MET A 206 5.52 -13.43 -22.16
C MET A 206 4.52 -14.52 -22.51
N SER A 207 4.76 -15.74 -22.04
CA SER A 207 3.87 -16.88 -22.19
C SER A 207 2.72 -16.82 -21.18
N ARG A 208 1.54 -17.34 -21.57
CA ARG A 208 0.35 -17.35 -20.69
C ARG A 208 0.60 -18.11 -19.39
N SER A 209 1.46 -19.13 -19.42
CA SER A 209 1.83 -19.95 -18.26
C SER A 209 2.55 -19.14 -17.19
N VAL A 210 3.35 -18.13 -17.54
CA VAL A 210 4.06 -17.31 -16.55
C VAL A 210 3.08 -16.56 -15.64
N SER A 211 1.93 -16.14 -16.16
CA SER A 211 0.88 -15.47 -15.38
C SER A 211 0.17 -16.34 -14.33
N VAL A 212 0.41 -17.67 -14.34
CA VAL A 212 -0.13 -18.59 -13.33
C VAL A 212 0.91 -19.07 -12.32
N THR A 213 2.20 -18.81 -12.53
CA THR A 213 3.26 -19.15 -11.57
C THR A 213 3.26 -18.20 -10.37
N ALA A 214 3.67 -18.70 -9.19
CA ALA A 214 3.81 -17.89 -7.98
C ALA A 214 4.72 -16.65 -8.19
N ALA A 215 5.88 -16.87 -8.80
CA ALA A 215 6.85 -15.82 -9.12
C ALA A 215 6.30 -14.80 -10.12
N GLY A 216 5.66 -15.27 -11.20
CA GLY A 216 5.02 -14.39 -12.18
C GLY A 216 3.91 -13.55 -11.57
N GLN A 217 3.06 -14.14 -10.72
CA GLN A 217 2.03 -13.39 -9.98
C GLN A 217 2.62 -12.39 -8.98
N CYS A 218 3.75 -12.74 -8.33
CA CYS A 218 4.46 -11.81 -7.46
C CYS A 218 4.92 -10.55 -8.21
N ARG A 219 5.42 -10.71 -9.45
CA ARG A 219 5.81 -9.59 -10.32
C ARG A 219 4.61 -8.85 -10.93
N LEU A 220 3.52 -9.55 -11.26
CA LEU A 220 2.35 -8.94 -11.90
C LEU A 220 1.44 -8.19 -10.92
N ALA A 221 1.35 -8.62 -9.66
CA ALA A 221 0.44 -8.05 -8.66
C ALA A 221 0.47 -6.52 -8.56
N PRO A 222 1.65 -5.86 -8.53
CA PRO A 222 1.70 -4.41 -8.37
C PRO A 222 1.19 -3.64 -9.59
N LEU A 223 1.15 -4.27 -10.77
CA LEU A 223 0.63 -3.63 -11.98
C LEU A 223 -0.88 -3.38 -11.92
N ILE A 224 -1.62 -3.98 -10.98
CA ILE A 224 -3.01 -3.59 -10.71
C ILE A 224 -3.08 -2.11 -10.33
N GLN A 225 -2.18 -1.65 -9.45
CA GLN A 225 -2.13 -0.24 -9.04
C GLN A 225 -1.70 0.64 -10.22
N VAL A 226 -0.69 0.20 -10.99
CA VAL A 226 -0.24 0.90 -12.21
C VAL A 226 -1.38 1.10 -13.20
N ILE A 227 -2.20 0.07 -13.44
CA ILE A 227 -3.35 0.14 -14.35
C ILE A 227 -4.40 1.11 -13.84
N LEU A 228 -4.70 1.08 -12.54
CA LEU A 228 -5.68 1.98 -11.92
C LEU A 228 -5.24 3.45 -12.01
N ASP A 229 -3.98 3.75 -11.69
CA ASP A 229 -3.46 5.12 -11.70
C ASP A 229 -3.28 5.62 -13.15
N SER A 230 -2.73 4.80 -14.04
CA SER A 230 -2.54 5.15 -15.46
C SER A 230 -3.86 5.44 -16.18
N SER A 231 -4.95 4.77 -15.79
CA SER A 231 -6.29 5.00 -16.36
C SER A 231 -6.76 6.44 -16.10
N HIS A 232 -6.61 6.92 -14.87
CA HIS A 232 -6.97 8.29 -14.49
C HIS A 232 -6.01 9.31 -15.09
N LEU A 233 -4.70 9.05 -15.05
CA LEU A 233 -3.69 9.95 -15.62
C LEU A 233 -3.91 10.15 -17.13
N TYR A 234 -4.25 9.09 -17.87
CA TYR A 234 -4.63 9.21 -19.28
C TYR A 234 -5.89 10.05 -19.47
N ASP A 235 -6.95 9.77 -18.70
CA ASP A 235 -8.20 10.52 -18.80
C ASP A 235 -7.99 12.02 -18.56
N TYR A 236 -7.21 12.37 -17.54
CA TYR A 236 -6.92 13.75 -17.18
C TYR A 236 -6.00 14.42 -18.18
N THR A 237 -4.96 13.75 -18.68
CA THR A 237 -4.08 14.33 -19.70
C THR A 237 -4.83 14.62 -21.00
N VAL A 238 -5.80 13.78 -21.40
CA VAL A 238 -6.68 14.10 -22.54
C VAL A 238 -7.49 15.37 -22.28
N LYS A 239 -8.20 15.44 -21.14
CA LYS A 239 -9.06 16.58 -20.78
C LYS A 239 -8.26 17.88 -20.66
N LEU A 240 -7.12 17.83 -19.99
CA LEU A 240 -6.23 18.97 -19.80
C LEU A 240 -5.61 19.43 -21.12
N LEU A 241 -5.22 18.52 -22.01
CA LEU A 241 -4.71 18.91 -23.34
C LEU A 241 -5.76 19.63 -24.18
N PHE A 242 -7.01 19.17 -24.20
CA PHE A 242 -8.09 19.90 -24.87
C PHE A 242 -8.30 21.28 -24.24
N LYS A 243 -8.23 21.38 -22.90
CA LYS A 243 -8.33 22.66 -22.19
C LYS A 243 -7.19 23.61 -22.56
N LEU A 244 -5.95 23.13 -22.58
CA LEU A 244 -4.80 23.94 -23.01
C LEU A 244 -4.94 24.40 -24.46
N HIS A 245 -5.42 23.53 -25.35
CA HIS A 245 -5.67 23.87 -26.75
C HIS A 245 -6.78 24.91 -26.95
N SER A 246 -7.68 25.07 -25.97
CA SER A 246 -8.67 26.15 -25.98
C SER A 246 -8.09 27.52 -25.57
N CYS A 247 -6.92 27.53 -24.92
CA CYS A 247 -6.31 28.74 -24.34
C CYS A 247 -4.98 29.13 -24.98
N LEU A 248 -4.29 28.20 -25.64
CA LEU A 248 -2.93 28.39 -26.15
C LEU A 248 -2.81 28.02 -27.64
N PRO A 249 -1.89 28.68 -28.38
CA PRO A 249 -1.58 28.32 -29.76
C PRO A 249 -1.10 26.87 -29.89
N ALA A 250 -1.41 26.24 -31.03
CA ALA A 250 -1.01 24.87 -31.32
C ALA A 250 0.51 24.68 -31.24
N ASP A 251 1.30 25.64 -31.73
CA ASP A 251 2.76 25.54 -31.75
C ASP A 251 3.36 25.46 -30.33
N THR A 252 2.78 26.19 -29.37
CA THR A 252 3.18 26.15 -27.96
C THR A 252 3.01 24.76 -27.33
N LEU A 253 2.02 23.99 -27.81
CA LEU A 253 1.65 22.69 -27.26
C LEU A 253 2.24 21.50 -28.03
N GLN A 254 3.14 21.73 -28.99
CA GLN A 254 3.75 20.65 -29.79
C GLN A 254 4.41 19.58 -28.90
N GLY A 255 5.25 20.00 -27.94
CA GLY A 255 5.90 19.06 -27.02
C GLY A 255 4.92 18.26 -26.15
N HIS A 256 3.76 18.83 -25.81
CA HIS A 256 2.74 18.11 -25.05
C HIS A 256 2.06 17.03 -25.90
N ARG A 257 1.76 17.34 -27.17
CA ARG A 257 1.22 16.36 -28.11
C ARG A 257 2.20 15.24 -28.39
N ASP A 258 3.49 15.54 -28.52
CA ASP A 258 4.53 14.54 -28.76
C ASP A 258 4.67 13.59 -27.56
N ARG A 259 4.75 14.11 -26.33
CA ARG A 259 4.76 13.28 -25.10
C ARG A 259 3.49 12.44 -24.98
N PHE A 260 2.31 13.03 -25.20
CA PHE A 260 1.05 12.30 -25.17
C PHE A 260 1.04 11.15 -26.17
N GLN A 261 1.50 11.39 -27.41
CA GLN A 261 1.49 10.38 -28.46
C GLN A 261 2.39 9.18 -28.12
N GLU A 262 3.55 9.44 -27.53
CA GLU A 262 4.44 8.38 -27.06
C GLU A 262 3.81 7.58 -25.91
N GLN A 263 3.28 8.27 -24.90
CA GLN A 263 2.68 7.63 -23.74
C GLN A 263 1.40 6.87 -24.09
N PHE A 264 0.57 7.39 -25.00
CA PHE A 264 -0.62 6.73 -25.51
C PHE A 264 -0.30 5.36 -26.13
N LYS A 265 0.74 5.28 -26.97
CA LYS A 265 1.15 4.01 -27.59
C LYS A 265 1.58 2.98 -26.53
N LYS A 266 2.37 3.41 -25.54
CA LYS A 266 2.83 2.55 -24.43
C LYS A 266 1.64 2.09 -23.58
N LEU A 267 0.73 2.99 -23.23
CA LEU A 267 -0.44 2.69 -22.41
C LEU A 267 -1.44 1.77 -23.11
N LYS A 268 -1.72 2.02 -24.40
CA LYS A 268 -2.56 1.15 -25.22
C LYS A 268 -2.01 -0.28 -25.25
N ASN A 269 -0.69 -0.42 -25.41
CA ASN A 269 -0.02 -1.71 -25.33
C ASN A 269 -0.11 -2.36 -23.94
N LEU A 270 0.07 -1.58 -22.88
CA LEU A 270 -0.10 -2.01 -21.49
C LEU A 270 -1.49 -2.59 -21.23
N PHE A 271 -2.54 -1.84 -21.56
CA PHE A 271 -3.92 -2.28 -21.33
C PHE A 271 -4.26 -3.51 -22.17
N TYR A 272 -3.89 -3.50 -23.46
CA TYR A 272 -4.10 -4.65 -24.34
C TYR A 272 -3.42 -5.91 -23.82
N ARG A 273 -2.11 -5.87 -23.55
CA ARG A 273 -1.37 -7.06 -23.09
C ARG A 273 -1.85 -7.54 -21.73
N SER A 274 -2.12 -6.63 -20.80
CA SER A 274 -2.60 -6.96 -19.46
C SER A 274 -4.00 -7.59 -19.51
N SER A 275 -4.91 -7.07 -20.35
CA SER A 275 -6.26 -7.62 -20.52
C SER A 275 -6.27 -9.08 -21.04
N ASN A 276 -5.16 -9.52 -21.65
CA ASN A 276 -5.00 -10.87 -22.18
C ASN A 276 -4.40 -11.87 -21.17
N LEU A 277 -3.85 -11.42 -20.04
CA LEU A 277 -3.23 -12.29 -19.03
C LEU A 277 -4.28 -12.87 -18.06
N GLN A 278 -4.14 -14.16 -17.76
CA GLN A 278 -5.07 -14.88 -16.87
C GLN A 278 -5.07 -14.34 -15.44
N TYR A 279 -3.93 -13.78 -15.00
CA TYR A 279 -3.85 -13.12 -13.71
C TYR A 279 -4.85 -11.97 -13.58
N PHE A 280 -4.83 -11.01 -14.52
CA PHE A 280 -5.68 -9.83 -14.45
C PHE A 280 -7.15 -10.14 -14.75
N LYS A 281 -7.45 -11.03 -15.71
CA LYS A 281 -8.84 -11.40 -16.05
C LYS A 281 -9.68 -11.87 -14.86
N ARG A 282 -9.05 -12.41 -13.83
CA ARG A 282 -9.72 -12.89 -12.61
C ARG A 282 -9.90 -11.80 -11.55
N LEU A 283 -9.16 -10.70 -11.66
CA LEU A 283 -9.03 -9.69 -10.59
C LEU A 283 -9.59 -8.33 -11.00
N ILE A 284 -9.47 -7.94 -12.28
CA ILE A 284 -9.90 -6.64 -12.81
C ILE A 284 -10.35 -6.75 -14.27
N GLN A 285 -11.31 -5.93 -14.65
CA GLN A 285 -11.64 -5.66 -16.05
C GLN A 285 -10.87 -4.43 -16.51
N ILE A 286 -10.01 -4.62 -17.50
CA ILE A 286 -9.16 -3.57 -18.07
C ILE A 286 -9.84 -3.03 -19.34
N PRO A 287 -10.10 -1.71 -19.43
CA PRO A 287 -10.72 -1.12 -20.61
C PRO A 287 -9.78 -1.18 -21.82
N GLN A 288 -10.34 -1.22 -23.02
CA GLN A 288 -9.56 -1.01 -24.25
C GLN A 288 -9.51 0.49 -24.56
N LEU A 289 -8.30 0.97 -24.89
CA LEU A 289 -8.14 2.34 -25.40
C LEU A 289 -8.55 2.42 -26.88
N PRO A 290 -8.95 3.61 -27.37
CA PRO A 290 -9.33 3.80 -28.76
C PRO A 290 -8.20 3.43 -29.73
N GLU A 291 -8.55 3.16 -30.98
CA GLU A 291 -7.56 2.75 -31.98
C GLU A 291 -6.56 3.89 -32.25
N ASN A 292 -7.07 5.10 -32.41
CA ASN A 292 -6.31 6.31 -32.65
C ASN A 292 -6.36 7.24 -31.43
N PRO A 293 -5.28 8.02 -31.18
CA PRO A 293 -5.29 9.07 -30.17
C PRO A 293 -6.34 10.16 -30.49
N PRO A 294 -6.86 10.89 -29.48
CA PRO A 294 -7.72 12.05 -29.72
C PRO A 294 -7.04 13.11 -30.59
N ASN A 295 -7.80 13.76 -31.48
CA ASN A 295 -7.30 14.89 -32.25
C ASN A 295 -7.50 16.20 -31.47
N PHE A 296 -6.47 16.65 -30.76
CA PHE A 296 -6.53 17.86 -29.93
C PHE A 296 -6.72 19.17 -30.71
N LEU A 297 -6.49 19.17 -32.03
CA LEU A 297 -6.74 20.34 -32.89
C LEU A 297 -8.21 20.46 -33.29
N ARG A 298 -9.02 19.44 -33.03
CA ARG A 298 -10.46 19.44 -33.27
C ARG A 298 -11.20 19.42 -31.94
N ALA A 299 -11.66 20.58 -31.47
CA ALA A 299 -12.34 20.70 -30.17
C ALA A 299 -13.52 19.72 -29.99
N SER A 300 -14.28 19.43 -31.05
CA SER A 300 -15.37 18.46 -31.01
C SER A 300 -14.92 17.01 -30.74
N ALA A 301 -13.64 16.67 -30.94
CA ALA A 301 -13.13 15.34 -30.62
C ALA A 301 -13.16 15.05 -29.10
N LEU A 302 -13.27 16.07 -28.24
CA LEU A 302 -13.45 15.85 -26.81
C LEU A 302 -14.77 15.14 -26.49
N SER A 303 -15.85 15.35 -27.27
CA SER A 303 -17.12 14.66 -27.01
C SER A 303 -17.09 13.18 -27.42
N GLU A 304 -16.06 12.75 -28.17
CA GLU A 304 -15.81 11.35 -28.51
C GLU A 304 -14.95 10.65 -27.45
N HIS A 305 -14.34 11.39 -26.52
CA HIS A 305 -13.48 10.81 -25.48
C HIS A 305 -14.31 10.11 -24.41
N ILE A 306 -13.99 8.83 -24.19
CA ILE A 306 -14.60 8.00 -23.16
C ILE A 306 -13.54 7.73 -22.10
N SER A 307 -13.82 8.14 -20.86
CA SER A 307 -12.95 7.86 -19.72
C SER A 307 -12.77 6.35 -19.55
N PRO A 308 -11.54 5.81 -19.57
CA PRO A 308 -11.32 4.39 -19.33
C PRO A 308 -11.61 4.06 -17.87
N VAL A 309 -12.60 3.21 -17.64
CA VAL A 309 -12.97 2.74 -16.29
C VAL A 309 -12.44 1.34 -16.11
N VAL A 310 -11.55 1.17 -15.14
CA VAL A 310 -11.08 -0.14 -14.67
C VAL A 310 -12.06 -0.65 -13.62
N VAL A 311 -12.65 -1.82 -13.83
CA VAL A 311 -13.62 -2.41 -12.89
C VAL A 311 -12.92 -3.46 -12.05
N ILE A 312 -13.09 -3.39 -10.73
CA ILE A 312 -12.69 -4.45 -9.79
C ILE A 312 -13.98 -5.21 -9.46
N PRO A 313 -14.13 -6.50 -9.85
CA PRO A 313 -15.30 -7.29 -9.49
C PRO A 313 -15.50 -7.31 -7.98
N ALA A 314 -16.74 -7.15 -7.52
CA ALA A 314 -17.07 -7.39 -6.12
C ALA A 314 -16.75 -8.87 -5.81
N GLU A 315 -15.97 -9.12 -4.76
CA GLU A 315 -15.68 -10.49 -4.34
C GLU A 315 -17.01 -11.21 -4.08
N SER A 316 -17.29 -12.30 -4.81
CA SER A 316 -18.25 -13.28 -4.35
C SER A 316 -17.72 -13.77 -3.00
N SER A 317 -18.44 -13.44 -1.92
CA SER A 317 -18.12 -13.80 -0.54
C SER A 317 -17.51 -15.20 -0.47
N SER A 318 -16.19 -15.28 -0.32
CA SER A 318 -15.51 -16.54 -0.06
C SER A 318 -15.90 -17.00 1.37
N PRO A 319 -16.26 -18.28 1.58
CA PRO A 319 -16.70 -18.78 2.89
C PRO A 319 -15.63 -18.69 3.99
N GLU A 320 -14.38 -18.34 3.70
CA GLU A 320 -13.32 -18.16 4.70
C GLU A 320 -13.52 -16.93 5.63
N SER A 321 -14.60 -16.17 5.45
CA SER A 321 -14.91 -14.97 6.23
C SER A 321 -15.61 -15.25 7.56
N GLU A 322 -16.15 -16.46 7.74
CA GLU A 322 -16.83 -16.89 8.98
C GLU A 322 -16.00 -17.98 9.65
N HIS A 323 -15.01 -17.59 10.46
CA HIS A 323 -14.51 -18.33 11.63
C HIS A 323 -13.32 -17.53 12.20
N VAL A 324 -13.62 -16.34 12.71
CA VAL A 324 -12.78 -15.69 13.72
C VAL A 324 -13.61 -15.66 14.99
N VAL A 325 -13.76 -16.84 15.61
CA VAL A 325 -14.26 -16.95 16.97
C VAL A 325 -13.31 -17.88 17.71
N GLU A 326 -12.53 -17.28 18.60
CA GLU A 326 -11.95 -17.84 19.82
C GLU A 326 -11.62 -19.35 19.82
N THR A 327 -10.34 -19.69 19.68
CA THR A 327 -9.71 -20.84 20.36
C THR A 327 -8.22 -20.83 20.05
N ASP A 328 -7.43 -20.04 20.81
CA ASP A 328 -5.97 -20.20 20.83
C ASP A 328 -5.40 -19.94 22.24
N ASP A 329 -6.18 -20.28 23.27
CA ASP A 329 -5.72 -20.39 24.66
C ASP A 329 -5.85 -21.84 25.11
N LEU A 330 -4.90 -22.68 24.70
CA LEU A 330 -4.54 -23.89 25.44
C LEU A 330 -3.01 -23.99 25.45
N VAL A 331 -2.42 -23.36 26.46
CA VAL A 331 -1.03 -23.59 26.84
C VAL A 331 -0.96 -24.95 27.52
N ASP A 332 -0.32 -25.91 26.86
CA ASP A 332 -0.02 -27.23 27.41
C ASP A 332 1.17 -27.10 28.38
N THR A 333 0.88 -27.08 29.68
CA THR A 333 1.92 -27.18 30.73
C THR A 333 2.02 -28.62 31.20
N ASP A 334 2.88 -29.40 30.55
CA ASP A 334 3.34 -30.68 31.07
C ASP A 334 4.39 -30.43 32.18
N ILE A 335 3.98 -30.66 33.42
CA ILE A 335 4.86 -30.77 34.60
C ILE A 335 5.12 -32.27 34.82
N PRO A 336 6.39 -32.74 34.92
CA PRO A 336 6.65 -34.14 35.22
C PRO A 336 6.30 -34.46 36.68
N ALA A 337 5.42 -35.44 36.90
CA ALA A 337 5.09 -35.93 38.22
C ALA A 337 6.27 -36.70 38.85
N LEU A 338 6.72 -36.25 40.02
CA LEU A 338 7.59 -37.01 40.93
C LEU A 338 6.77 -38.14 41.59
N PRO A 339 7.30 -39.37 41.72
CA PRO A 339 6.58 -40.44 42.40
C PRO A 339 6.63 -40.25 43.92
N VAL A 340 5.44 -40.19 44.53
CA VAL A 340 5.24 -40.18 45.98
C VAL A 340 5.40 -41.61 46.50
N ASN A 341 6.45 -41.81 47.30
CA ASN A 341 6.60 -42.98 48.18
C ASN A 341 5.62 -42.86 49.35
N THR A 342 4.78 -43.86 49.57
CA THR A 342 4.17 -44.13 50.89
C THR A 342 4.32 -45.61 51.24
N PRO A 343 4.63 -45.93 52.52
CA PRO A 343 5.08 -47.26 52.90
C PRO A 343 3.99 -48.16 53.49
N ASP A 344 4.22 -49.46 53.31
CA ASP A 344 4.18 -50.52 54.31
C ASP A 344 3.01 -51.56 54.32
N LYS A 345 3.47 -52.83 54.34
CA LYS A 345 2.87 -54.08 54.88
C LYS A 345 1.53 -54.58 54.32
N ARG A 346 1.55 -55.74 53.64
CA ARG A 346 1.68 -57.09 54.24
C ARG A 346 1.58 -58.22 53.18
N SER A 347 2.40 -59.24 53.43
CA SER A 347 2.48 -60.61 52.93
C SER A 347 1.19 -61.30 52.46
N LYS A 348 1.28 -62.10 51.38
CA LYS A 348 1.19 -63.58 51.43
C LYS A 348 1.25 -64.24 50.03
N TRP A 349 2.15 -65.21 49.92
CA TRP A 349 2.11 -66.47 49.16
C TRP A 349 0.74 -66.90 48.60
N VAL A 350 0.68 -67.27 47.30
CA VAL A 350 0.78 -68.62 46.71
C VAL A 350 1.04 -68.45 45.21
#